data_AF-A0A7J9NC56-F1
#
_entry.id   AF-A0A7J9NC56-F1
#
_cell.length_a   1.000
_cell.length_b   1.000
_cell.length_c   1.000
_cell.angle_alpha   90.00
_cell.angle_beta   90.00
_cell.angle_gamma   90.00
#
_symmetry.space_group_name_H-M   'P 1'
#
loop_
_entity.id
_entity.type
_entity.pdbx_description
1 polymer ?
#
loop_
_entity_poly.entity_id
_entity_poly.type
_entity_poly.pdbx_seq_one_letter_code
_entity_poly.pdbx_strand_id
1 'polypeptide(L)' 'MGPMSAEAKTCETQSGTFRGMCMSSTNCASVCKSEPGFDGGHCQGFRRQCVCTKPC' A
#
# COMPACT_ATOMS: atom_id res chain seq x y z
N MET A 1 10.81 15.63 -21.55
CA MET A 1 10.73 16.23 -20.20
C MET A 1 9.34 15.95 -19.68
N GLY A 2 9.18 14.98 -18.78
CA GLY A 2 7.97 14.80 -18.00
C GLY A 2 8.29 15.21 -16.57
N PRO A 3 7.37 15.84 -15.82
CA PRO A 3 7.65 16.21 -14.43
C PRO A 3 7.96 14.92 -13.68
N MET A 4 9.17 14.85 -13.14
CA MET A 4 9.51 13.84 -12.14
C MET A 4 8.69 14.24 -10.93
N SER A 5 7.48 13.70 -10.81
CA SER A 5 6.64 13.91 -9.64
C SER A 5 7.54 13.61 -8.45
N ALA A 6 7.84 14.63 -7.66
CA ALA A 6 8.24 14.43 -6.28
C ALA A 6 7.00 13.87 -5.58
N GLU A 7 6.62 12.63 -5.91
CA GLU A 7 5.80 11.84 -5.01
C GLU A 7 6.61 11.82 -3.73
N ALA A 8 6.10 12.50 -2.68
CA ALA A 8 6.63 12.38 -1.34
C ALA A 8 6.98 10.91 -1.14
N LYS A 9 8.26 10.60 -0.90
CA LYS A 9 8.82 9.27 -1.16
C LYS A 9 7.94 8.25 -0.46
N THR A 10 7.04 7.59 -1.18
CA THR A 10 6.07 6.75 -0.50
C THR A 10 6.72 5.39 -0.42
N CYS A 11 7.12 4.97 0.77
CA CYS A 11 7.62 3.62 0.93
C CYS A 11 6.45 2.65 0.81
N GLU A 12 6.59 1.70 -0.09
CA GLU A 12 5.72 0.54 -0.20
C GLU A 12 6.24 -0.57 0.73
N THR A 13 5.36 -1.19 1.50
CA THR A 13 5.69 -2.34 2.35
C THR A 13 4.58 -3.36 2.22
N GLN A 14 4.94 -4.61 1.97
CA GLN A 14 3.96 -5.68 1.93
C GLN A 14 3.33 -5.88 3.30
N SER A 15 1.98 -5.85 3.38
CA SER A 15 1.29 -6.10 4.64
C SER A 15 1.52 -7.55 5.07
N GLY A 16 2.15 -7.74 6.23
CA GLY A 16 2.34 -9.07 6.83
C GLY A 16 1.06 -9.62 7.48
N THR A 17 0.13 -8.72 7.82
CA THR A 17 -1.18 -9.00 8.44
C THR A 17 -2.23 -9.38 7.38
N PHE A 18 -2.12 -8.86 6.16
CA PHE A 18 -3.04 -9.21 5.08
C PHE A 18 -2.69 -10.57 4.46
N ARG A 19 -3.37 -11.63 4.92
CA ARG A 19 -3.24 -12.98 4.36
C ARG A 19 -4.34 -13.25 3.34
N GLY A 20 -3.93 -13.46 2.10
CA GLY A 20 -4.82 -13.90 1.01
C GLY A 20 -4.78 -12.98 -0.21
N MET A 21 -5.68 -13.24 -1.16
CA MET A 21 -5.86 -12.39 -2.34
C MET A 21 -6.59 -11.12 -1.95
N CYS A 22 -5.99 -9.98 -2.27
CA CYS A 22 -6.53 -8.65 -2.10
C CYS A 22 -7.72 -8.48 -3.05
N MET A 23 -8.92 -8.69 -2.52
CA MET A 23 -10.17 -8.54 -3.27
C MET A 23 -10.63 -7.09 -3.31
N SER A 24 -10.19 -6.27 -2.35
CA SER A 24 -10.57 -4.86 -2.25
C SER A 24 -9.39 -4.03 -1.75
N SER A 25 -8.96 -3.08 -2.58
CA SER A 25 -7.92 -2.11 -2.24
C SER A 25 -8.30 -1.30 -1.00
N THR A 26 -9.59 -1.03 -0.81
CA THR A 26 -10.12 -0.33 0.36
C THR A 26 -9.88 -1.11 1.63
N ASN A 27 -10.08 -2.44 1.62
CA ASN A 27 -9.82 -3.28 2.78
C ASN A 27 -8.31 -3.32 3.09
N CYS A 28 -7.47 -3.43 2.06
CA CYS A 28 -6.03 -3.32 2.19
C CYS A 28 -5.62 -1.97 2.80
N ALA A 29 -6.12 -0.85 2.26
CA ALA A 29 -5.87 0.48 2.80
C ALA A 29 -6.33 0.63 4.25
N SER A 30 -7.48 0.07 4.63
CA SER A 30 -7.97 0.10 6.02
C SER A 30 -7.08 -0.69 6.98
N VAL A 31 -6.56 -1.84 6.54
CA VAL A 31 -5.59 -2.62 7.33
C VAL A 31 -4.29 -1.83 7.49
N CYS A 32 -3.75 -1.31 6.39
CA CYS A 32 -2.54 -0.51 6.41
C CYS A 32 -2.69 0.74 7.29
N LYS A 33 -3.79 1.48 7.18
CA LYS A 33 -4.08 2.65 8.04
C LYS A 33 -4.21 2.30 9.53
N SER A 34 -4.53 1.04 9.84
CA SER A 34 -4.55 0.55 11.22
C SER A 34 -3.15 0.21 11.73
N GLU A 35 -2.16 0.09 10.84
CA GLU A 35 -0.75 -0.09 11.18
C GLU A 35 -0.07 1.26 11.42
N PRO A 36 0.80 1.37 12.43
CA PRO A 36 1.44 2.64 12.78
C PRO A 36 2.40 3.08 11.67
N GLY A 37 2.21 4.31 11.21
CA GLY A 37 3.09 4.95 10.23
C GLY A 37 2.73 4.69 8.77
N PHE A 38 1.62 4.03 8.48
CA PHE A 38 1.10 3.88 7.11
C PHE A 38 -0.07 4.84 6.86
N ASP A 39 -0.08 5.44 5.67
CA ASP A 39 -1.10 6.41 5.27
C ASP A 39 -2.12 5.80 4.30
N GLY A 40 -1.76 4.70 3.64
CA GLY A 40 -2.65 3.99 2.73
C GLY A 40 -2.16 2.61 2.35
N GLY A 41 -2.81 2.03 1.34
CA GLY A 41 -2.41 0.76 0.75
C GLY A 41 -3.26 0.40 -0.46
N HIS A 42 -2.72 -0.48 -1.31
CA HIS A 42 -3.37 -0.94 -2.53
C HIS A 42 -3.04 -2.41 -2.82
N CYS A 43 -3.91 -3.04 -3.59
CA CYS A 43 -3.64 -4.37 -4.12
C CYS A 43 -2.64 -4.28 -5.27
N GLN A 44 -1.53 -5.01 -5.21
CA GLN A 44 -0.50 -5.04 -6.25
C GLN A 44 -0.19 -6.47 -6.71
N GLY A 45 0.06 -6.62 -8.01
CA GLY A 45 0.54 -7.86 -8.64
C GLY A 45 -0.55 -8.91 -8.97
N PHE A 46 -0.12 -9.98 -9.66
CA PHE A 46 -0.99 -11.06 -10.14
C PHE A 46 -1.62 -11.90 -9.01
N ARG A 47 -0.89 -12.05 -7.90
CA ARG A 47 -1.38 -12.72 -6.68
C ARG A 47 -2.28 -11.83 -5.82
N ARG A 48 -2.57 -10.60 -6.29
CA ARG A 48 -3.31 -9.57 -5.56
C ARG A 48 -2.76 -9.46 -4.13
N GLN A 49 -1.50 -9.10 -3.95
CA GLN A 49 -0.95 -8.92 -2.60
C GLN A 49 -1.28 -7.51 -2.12
N CYS A 50 -1.64 -7.38 -0.85
CA CYS A 50 -1.85 -6.06 -0.25
C CYS A 50 -0.49 -5.42 0.05
N VAL A 51 -0.30 -4.20 -0.45
CA VAL A 51 0.90 -3.39 -0.23
C VAL A 51 0.47 -2.11 0.47
N CYS A 52 1.04 -1.85 1.62
CA CYS A 52 0.83 -0.64 2.39
C CYS A 52 1.78 0.46 1.92
N THR A 53 1.27 1.68 1.84
CA THR A 53 2.03 2.88 1.48
C THR A 53 2.18 3.77 2.70
N LYS A 54 3.40 4.26 2.91
CA LYS A 54 3.71 5.21 3.98
C LYS A 54 4.57 6.35 3.50
N PRO A 55 4.40 7.56 4.05
CA PRO A 55 5.33 8.65 3.79
C PRO A 55 6.73 8.29 4.32
N CYS A 56 7.70 8.47 3.44
CA CYS A 56 9.14 8.58 3.68
C CYS A 56 9.62 9.90 3.02
#